data_AF-A0A1G1J3W4-F1
#
_entry.id   AF-A0A1G1J3W4-F1
#
_cell.length_a   1.000
_cell.length_b   1.000
_cell.length_c   1.000
_cell.angle_alpha   90.00
_cell.angle_beta   90.00
_cell.angle_gamma   90.00
#
_symmetry.space_group_name_H-M   'P 1'
#
loop_
_entity.id
_entity.type
_entity.pdbx_description
1 polymer ?
#
loop_
_entity_poly.entity_id
_entity_poly.type
_entity_poly.pdbx_seq_one_letter_code
_entity_poly.pdbx_strand_id
1 'polypeptide(L)'
;MLRKIALSVVLFMMTMSAASGQEVNLRITAPLDKSQVPERPFIEGTVTDPNAKVWVIVHPMEVSDYWVQPAINVKEDGTWKVMIYIGRPGTIDIDKQFEIMAVANPEVRLSEGNVLGAWPEAQWKSQLIEVTRR
;
A
#
# COMPACT_ATOMS: atom_id res chain seq x y z
N MET A 1 22.14 -29.96 66.73
CA MET A 1 22.89 -29.64 65.50
C MET A 1 21.96 -28.87 64.57
N LEU A 2 22.30 -27.61 64.29
CA LEU A 2 21.53 -26.68 63.49
C LEU A 2 21.93 -26.84 62.01
N ARG A 3 20.99 -27.17 61.11
CA ARG A 3 21.17 -26.96 59.67
C ARG A 3 19.94 -26.31 59.07
N LYS A 4 20.13 -25.03 58.75
CA LYS A 4 19.34 -24.20 57.84
C LYS A 4 19.29 -24.86 56.46
N ILE A 5 18.22 -24.66 55.70
CA ILE A 5 18.25 -24.17 54.31
C ILE A 5 16.83 -23.69 54.01
N ALA A 6 16.68 -22.36 53.95
CA ALA A 6 15.55 -21.70 53.30
C ALA A 6 15.76 -21.82 51.79
N LEU A 7 14.71 -22.18 51.05
CA LEU A 7 14.71 -22.10 49.59
C LEU A 7 13.71 -21.01 49.19
N SER A 8 14.23 -19.80 49.01
CA SER A 8 13.50 -18.65 48.50
C SER A 8 13.17 -18.87 47.03
N VAL A 9 11.88 -18.92 46.70
CA VAL A 9 11.39 -18.91 45.32
C VAL A 9 11.45 -17.46 44.83
N VAL A 10 12.40 -17.17 43.95
CA VAL A 10 12.49 -15.88 43.25
C VAL A 10 11.57 -15.96 42.03
N LEU A 11 10.43 -15.28 42.08
CA LEU A 11 9.50 -15.13 40.97
C LEU A 11 10.03 -14.02 40.04
N PHE A 12 10.56 -14.41 38.89
CA PHE A 12 11.03 -13.47 37.86
C PHE A 12 9.83 -12.98 37.05
N MET A 13 9.32 -11.80 37.37
CA MET A 13 8.21 -11.17 36.67
C MET A 13 8.75 -10.52 35.38
N MET A 14 8.72 -11.25 34.26
CA MET A 14 9.02 -10.68 32.95
C MET A 14 7.90 -9.72 32.54
N THR A 15 8.16 -8.43 32.64
CA THR A 15 7.31 -7.41 32.03
C THR A 15 7.53 -7.48 30.52
N MET A 16 6.56 -8.03 29.79
CA MET A 16 6.49 -7.86 28.34
C MET A 16 6.14 -6.39 28.06
N SER A 17 7.14 -5.57 27.75
CA SER A 17 6.88 -4.29 27.10
C SER A 17 6.39 -4.60 25.69
N ALA A 18 5.09 -4.45 25.46
CA ALA A 18 4.57 -4.34 24.11
C ALA A 18 5.15 -3.05 23.51
N ALA A 19 6.17 -3.18 22.67
CA ALA A 19 6.52 -2.11 21.77
C ALA A 19 5.31 -1.89 20.87
N SER A 20 4.57 -0.79 21.06
CA SER A 20 3.55 -0.37 20.11
C SER A 20 4.27 0.13 18.87
N GLY A 21 4.71 -0.79 18.02
CA GLY A 21 4.99 -0.47 16.63
C GLY A 21 3.68 0.05 16.07
N GLN A 22 3.58 1.35 15.87
CA GLN A 22 2.45 1.96 15.19
C GLN A 22 2.37 1.27 13.84
N GLU A 23 1.37 0.41 13.66
CA GLU A 23 1.15 -0.33 12.41
C GLU A 23 0.92 0.72 11.33
N VAL A 24 1.95 1.02 10.54
CA VAL A 24 1.83 2.02 9.48
C VAL A 24 0.86 1.46 8.46
N ASN A 25 -0.28 2.15 8.31
CA ASN A 25 -1.39 1.71 7.50
C ASN A 25 -1.42 2.56 6.22
N LEU A 26 -1.10 1.92 5.08
CA LEU A 26 -1.33 2.48 3.75
C LEU A 26 -2.68 1.95 3.23
N ARG A 27 -3.59 2.84 2.84
CA ARG A 27 -4.94 2.45 2.41
C ARG A 27 -5.40 3.29 1.23
N ILE A 28 -5.99 2.64 0.22
CA ILE A 28 -6.79 3.34 -0.81
C ILE A 28 -8.19 3.56 -0.22
N THR A 29 -8.72 4.78 -0.27
CA THR A 29 -10.06 5.12 0.23
C THR A 29 -11.05 5.36 -0.89
N ALA A 30 -10.59 5.77 -2.07
CA ALA A 30 -11.39 5.85 -3.29
C ALA A 30 -10.52 5.57 -4.53
N PRO A 31 -11.07 4.93 -5.58
CA PRO A 31 -12.40 4.33 -5.65
C PRO A 31 -12.53 3.10 -4.73
N LEU A 32 -13.76 2.64 -4.52
CA LEU A 32 -14.01 1.39 -3.80
C LEU A 32 -13.71 0.21 -4.73
N ASP A 33 -13.43 -0.96 -4.14
CA ASP A 33 -13.29 -2.20 -4.88
C ASP A 33 -14.52 -2.46 -5.78
N LYS A 34 -14.26 -3.00 -6.98
CA LYS A 34 -15.23 -3.27 -8.06
C LYS A 34 -15.93 -2.03 -8.64
N SER A 35 -15.43 -0.83 -8.39
CA SER A 35 -16.02 0.41 -8.96
C SER A 35 -15.80 0.51 -10.47
N GLN A 36 -16.74 1.16 -11.16
CA GLN A 36 -16.52 1.65 -12.52
C GLN A 36 -15.86 3.03 -12.51
N VAL A 37 -14.81 3.22 -13.31
CA VAL A 37 -13.99 4.44 -13.31
C VAL A 37 -13.76 4.96 -14.73
N PRO A 38 -13.64 6.29 -14.93
CA PRO A 38 -13.23 6.84 -16.23
C PRO A 38 -11.77 6.44 -16.56
N GLU A 39 -11.32 6.74 -17.79
CA GLU A 39 -9.91 6.59 -18.21
C GLU A 39 -8.91 7.26 -17.27
N ARG A 40 -9.30 8.40 -16.67
CA ARG A 40 -8.44 9.20 -15.78
C ARG A 40 -9.12 9.46 -14.44
N PRO A 41 -9.21 8.46 -13.55
CA PRO A 41 -9.80 8.65 -12.24
C PRO A 41 -8.81 9.31 -11.28
N PHE A 42 -9.35 9.92 -10.23
CA PHE A 42 -8.58 10.20 -9.03
C PHE A 42 -8.57 8.97 -8.14
N ILE A 43 -7.39 8.61 -7.64
CA ILE A 43 -7.19 7.67 -6.54
C ILE A 43 -6.86 8.48 -5.30
N GLU A 44 -7.53 8.14 -4.21
CA GLU A 44 -7.39 8.80 -2.91
C GLU A 44 -7.04 7.75 -1.85
N GLY A 45 -6.32 8.17 -0.83
CA GLY A 45 -5.98 7.28 0.27
C GLY A 45 -5.30 7.97 1.44
N THR A 46 -4.83 7.15 2.36
CA THR A 46 -4.18 7.56 3.60
C THR A 46 -2.91 6.75 3.82
N VAL A 47 -1.89 7.36 4.43
CA VAL A 47 -0.70 6.68 4.96
C VAL A 47 -0.37 7.26 6.33
N THR A 48 0.02 6.41 7.28
CA THR A 48 0.32 6.85 8.64
C THR A 48 1.61 7.68 8.74
N ASP A 49 2.62 7.40 7.90
CA ASP A 49 3.83 8.21 7.80
C ASP A 49 3.70 9.27 6.69
N PRO A 50 3.57 10.57 7.02
CA PRO A 50 3.42 11.63 6.03
C PRO A 50 4.69 11.84 5.17
N ASN A 51 5.85 11.30 5.58
CA ASN A 51 7.09 11.36 4.81
C ASN A 51 7.27 10.17 3.85
N ALA A 52 6.33 9.21 3.85
CA ALA A 52 6.42 8.03 3.01
C ALA A 52 6.36 8.40 1.52
N LYS A 53 7.20 7.74 0.71
CA LYS A 53 7.17 7.88 -0.75
C LYS A 53 6.15 6.91 -1.33
N VAL A 54 4.96 7.40 -1.61
CA VAL A 54 3.84 6.59 -2.10
C VAL A 54 3.75 6.59 -3.63
N TRP A 55 3.44 5.44 -4.20
CA TRP A 55 3.18 5.24 -5.63
C TRP A 55 1.92 4.39 -5.81
N VAL A 56 1.19 4.63 -6.90
CA VAL A 56 0.13 3.72 -7.35
C VAL A 56 0.66 2.91 -8.53
N ILE A 57 0.36 1.62 -8.51
CA ILE A 57 0.67 0.67 -9.57
C ILE A 57 -0.65 0.15 -10.12
N VAL A 58 -0.79 0.15 -11.45
CA VAL A 58 -1.96 -0.37 -12.17
C VAL A 58 -1.56 -1.64 -12.92
N HIS A 59 -2.34 -2.69 -12.78
CA HIS A 59 -2.14 -3.95 -13.49
C HIS A 59 -3.40 -4.30 -14.29
N PRO A 60 -3.39 -4.26 -15.62
CA PRO A 60 -4.49 -4.76 -16.43
C PRO A 60 -4.56 -6.28 -16.32
N MET A 61 -5.73 -6.84 -16.04
CA MET A 61 -5.85 -8.28 -15.79
C MET A 61 -5.70 -9.15 -17.06
N GLU A 62 -5.66 -8.54 -18.24
CA GLU A 62 -5.50 -9.23 -19.53
C GLU A 62 -4.04 -9.35 -19.99
N VAL A 63 -3.10 -8.65 -19.36
CA VAL A 63 -1.67 -8.67 -19.73
C VAL A 63 -0.79 -8.75 -18.49
N SER A 64 0.48 -9.14 -18.64
CA SER A 64 1.39 -9.31 -17.50
C SER A 64 2.10 -8.03 -17.04
N ASP A 65 1.76 -6.88 -17.63
CA ASP A 65 2.46 -5.61 -17.36
C ASP A 65 1.91 -4.93 -16.10
N TYR A 66 2.79 -4.21 -15.39
CA TYR A 66 2.46 -3.39 -14.23
C TYR A 66 2.92 -1.95 -14.47
N TRP A 67 1.98 -1.01 -14.49
CA TRP A 67 2.22 0.36 -14.93
C TRP A 67 2.35 1.30 -13.74
N VAL A 68 3.55 1.87 -13.59
CA VAL A 68 3.84 2.87 -12.56
C VAL A 68 3.15 4.19 -12.93
N GLN A 69 2.28 4.65 -12.02
CA GLN A 69 1.51 5.89 -12.18
C GLN A 69 2.31 7.12 -11.71
N PRO A 70 1.80 8.35 -11.88
CA PRO A 70 2.46 9.55 -11.36
C PRO A 70 2.78 9.45 -9.86
N ALA A 71 3.88 10.08 -9.45
CA ALA A 71 4.28 10.12 -8.05
C ALA A 71 3.24 10.85 -7.18
N ILE A 72 3.05 10.37 -5.96
CA ILE A 72 2.09 10.94 -5.02
C ILE A 72 2.76 11.96 -4.10
N ASN A 73 2.12 13.12 -3.93
CA ASN A 73 2.43 14.03 -2.84
C ASN A 73 1.52 13.72 -1.64
N VAL A 74 2.11 13.20 -0.56
CA VAL A 74 1.40 12.96 0.70
C VAL A 74 1.34 14.27 1.48
N LYS A 75 0.15 14.62 1.98
CA LYS A 75 -0.03 15.81 2.81
C LYS A 75 0.43 15.56 4.25
N GLU A 76 0.62 16.62 5.02
CA GLU A 76 0.99 16.56 6.44
C GLU A 76 0.01 15.74 7.29
N ASP A 77 -1.27 15.69 6.90
CA ASP A 77 -2.32 14.89 7.57
C ASP A 77 -2.33 13.40 7.15
N GLY A 78 -1.38 12.98 6.32
CA GLY A 78 -1.27 11.62 5.79
C GLY A 78 -2.24 11.30 4.65
N THR A 79 -3.09 12.24 4.24
CA THR A 79 -3.97 12.04 3.08
C THR A 79 -3.23 12.27 1.77
N TRP A 80 -3.67 11.59 0.72
CA TRP A 80 -3.11 11.76 -0.61
C TRP A 80 -4.17 11.59 -1.69
N LYS A 81 -3.90 12.19 -2.85
CA LYS A 81 -4.76 12.14 -4.04
C LYS A 81 -3.91 12.27 -5.30
N VAL A 82 -4.14 11.40 -6.28
CA VAL A 82 -3.42 11.40 -7.56
C VAL A 82 -4.36 11.03 -8.70
N MET A 83 -4.18 11.66 -9.86
CA MET A 83 -4.84 11.25 -11.09
C MET A 83 -3.99 10.18 -11.77
N ILE A 84 -4.60 9.05 -12.13
CA ILE A 84 -3.91 7.92 -12.78
C ILE A 84 -4.50 7.65 -14.16
N TYR A 85 -3.94 6.68 -14.87
CA TYR A 85 -4.42 6.20 -16.16
C TYR A 85 -4.92 4.76 -16.05
N ILE A 86 -6.14 4.52 -16.51
CA ILE A 86 -6.75 3.18 -16.59
C ILE A 86 -6.89 2.80 -18.06
N GLY A 87 -6.04 1.86 -18.49
CA GLY A 87 -5.96 1.41 -19.87
C GLY A 87 -5.29 2.40 -20.81
N ARG A 88 -5.28 2.06 -22.11
CA ARG A 88 -4.72 2.88 -23.18
C ARG A 88 -5.70 3.98 -23.60
N PRO A 89 -5.21 5.10 -24.16
CA PRO A 89 -6.07 6.16 -24.70
C PRO A 89 -7.10 5.63 -25.70
N GLY A 90 -8.29 6.25 -25.71
CA GLY A 90 -9.39 5.85 -26.61
C GLY A 90 -10.26 4.74 -26.03
N THR A 91 -11.01 4.01 -26.87
CA THR A 91 -12.08 3.11 -26.39
C THR A 91 -11.68 1.64 -26.25
N ILE A 92 -10.44 1.29 -26.59
CA ILE A 92 -10.00 -0.12 -26.72
C ILE A 92 -10.04 -0.91 -25.41
N ASP A 93 -9.93 -0.23 -24.27
CA ASP A 93 -9.94 -0.88 -22.96
C ASP A 93 -11.18 -0.53 -22.13
N ILE A 94 -12.26 -0.04 -22.76
CA ILE A 94 -13.57 0.08 -22.10
C ILE A 94 -14.06 -1.33 -21.70
N ASP A 95 -14.73 -1.41 -20.54
CA ASP A 95 -15.24 -2.62 -19.89
C ASP A 95 -14.17 -3.61 -19.40
N LYS A 96 -12.88 -3.27 -19.56
CA LYS A 96 -11.78 -4.09 -19.05
C LYS A 96 -11.52 -3.84 -17.57
N GLN A 97 -10.98 -4.88 -16.93
CA GLN A 97 -10.66 -4.89 -15.51
C GLN A 97 -9.19 -4.61 -15.24
N PHE A 98 -8.95 -3.86 -14.16
CA PHE A 98 -7.64 -3.45 -13.71
C PHE A 98 -7.55 -3.62 -12.20
N GLU A 99 -6.42 -4.14 -11.74
CA GLU A 99 -6.03 -4.13 -10.34
C GLU A 99 -5.22 -2.87 -10.02
N ILE A 100 -5.42 -2.32 -8.83
CA ILE A 100 -4.74 -1.13 -8.34
C ILE A 100 -4.22 -1.41 -6.94
N MET A 101 -2.95 -1.10 -6.71
CA MET A 101 -2.33 -1.12 -5.39
C MET A 101 -1.48 0.12 -5.19
N ALA A 102 -1.55 0.72 -4.00
CA ALA A 102 -0.60 1.71 -3.56
C ALA A 102 0.55 1.00 -2.83
N VAL A 103 1.78 1.46 -3.06
CA VAL A 103 2.98 0.99 -2.37
C VAL A 103 3.71 2.19 -1.76
N ALA A 104 4.31 2.01 -0.59
CA ALA A 104 5.07 3.06 0.08
C ALA A 104 6.50 2.60 0.37
N ASN A 105 7.45 3.49 0.08
CA ASN A 105 8.90 3.23 0.18
C ASN A 105 9.32 1.95 -0.56
N PRO A 106 9.18 1.93 -1.91
CA PRO A 106 9.58 0.77 -2.71
C PRO A 106 11.09 0.51 -2.60
N GLU A 107 11.49 -0.76 -2.64
CA GLU A 107 12.91 -1.17 -2.60
C GLU A 107 13.65 -0.78 -3.88
N VAL A 108 12.89 -0.64 -4.98
CA VAL A 108 13.38 -0.18 -6.27
C VAL A 108 12.97 1.26 -6.54
N ARG A 109 13.79 1.98 -7.31
CA ARG A 109 13.43 3.32 -7.76
C ARG A 109 12.33 3.23 -8.80
N LEU A 110 11.18 3.81 -8.49
CA LEU A 110 10.05 3.95 -9.42
C LEU A 110 10.08 5.30 -10.13
N SER A 111 9.54 5.33 -11.34
CA SER A 111 9.30 6.54 -12.12
C SER A 111 8.03 6.36 -12.96
N GLU A 112 7.28 7.45 -13.14
CA GLU A 112 6.06 7.43 -13.94
C GLU A 112 6.33 6.84 -15.33
N GLY A 113 5.42 5.98 -15.80
CA GLY A 113 5.52 5.32 -17.10
C GLY A 113 6.47 4.13 -17.13
N ASN A 114 7.13 3.78 -16.02
CA ASN A 114 7.82 2.50 -15.92
C ASN A 114 6.82 1.33 -16.04
N VAL A 115 7.26 0.28 -16.75
CA VAL A 115 6.56 -0.99 -16.82
C VAL A 115 7.38 -2.02 -16.06
N LEU A 116 6.74 -2.66 -15.08
CA LEU A 116 7.33 -3.72 -14.27
C LEU A 116 6.75 -5.07 -14.70
N GLY A 117 7.45 -6.16 -14.40
CA GLY A 117 6.98 -7.53 -14.63
C GLY A 117 6.25 -8.18 -13.44
N ALA A 118 6.17 -7.47 -12.32
CA ALA A 118 5.48 -7.90 -11.10
C ALA A 118 5.16 -6.68 -10.22
N TRP A 119 4.33 -6.90 -9.20
CA TRP A 119 4.18 -5.93 -8.10
C TRP A 119 5.54 -5.64 -7.45
N PRO A 120 5.92 -4.37 -7.24
CA PRO A 120 7.19 -4.05 -6.61
C PRO A 120 7.19 -4.43 -5.12
N GLU A 121 8.33 -4.90 -4.64
CA GLU A 121 8.56 -4.99 -3.20
C GLU A 121 8.68 -3.59 -2.60
N ALA A 122 8.09 -3.44 -1.42
CA ALA A 122 7.95 -2.16 -0.75
C ALA A 122 7.73 -2.37 0.75
N GLN A 123 8.09 -1.36 1.54
CA GLN A 123 7.91 -1.38 2.98
C GLN A 123 6.44 -1.59 3.38
N TRP A 124 5.51 -0.95 2.66
CA TRP A 124 4.08 -1.13 2.85
C TRP A 124 3.33 -1.22 1.54
N LYS A 125 2.25 -2.01 1.55
CA LYS A 125 1.32 -2.22 0.45
C LYS A 125 -0.10 -1.93 0.95
N SER A 126 -0.91 -1.26 0.15
CA SER A 126 -2.34 -1.11 0.45
C SER A 126 -3.07 -2.43 0.22
N GLN A 127 -4.37 -2.46 0.53
CA GLN A 127 -5.23 -3.46 -0.09
C GLN A 127 -5.18 -3.33 -1.61
N LEU A 128 -5.31 -4.47 -2.30
CA LEU A 128 -5.56 -4.54 -3.73
C LEU A 128 -7.04 -4.21 -3.98
N ILE A 129 -7.32 -3.34 -4.94
CA ILE A 129 -8.68 -3.12 -5.43
C ILE A 129 -8.76 -3.41 -6.92
N GLU A 130 -9.90 -3.88 -7.37
CA GLU A 130 -10.21 -4.02 -8.78
C GLU A 130 -11.16 -2.92 -9.24
N VAL A 131 -11.00 -2.46 -10.47
CA VAL A 131 -11.90 -1.50 -11.10
C VAL A 131 -12.20 -1.90 -12.53
N THR A 132 -13.33 -1.44 -13.07
CA THR A 132 -13.67 -1.58 -14.48
C THR A 132 -13.62 -0.23 -15.16
N ARG A 133 -12.93 -0.12 -16.30
CA ARG A 133 -12.93 1.12 -17.07
C ARG A 133 -14.28 1.31 -17.76
N ARG A 134 -14.84 2.51 -17.69
CA ARG A 134 -16.04 2.92 -18.44
C ARG A 134 -15.71 3.89 -19.56
#